data_AF-A0A146G960-F1
#
_entry.id   AF-A0A146G960-F1
#
_cell.length_a   1.000
_cell.length_b   1.000
_cell.length_c   1.000
_cell.angle_alpha   90.00
_cell.angle_beta   90.00
_cell.angle_gamma   90.00
#
_symmetry.space_group_name_H-M   'P 1'
#
loop_
_entity.id
_entity.type
_entity.pdbx_description
1 polymer ?
#
loop_
_entity_poly.entity_id
_entity_poly.type
_entity_poly.pdbx_seq_one_letter_code
_entity_poly.pdbx_strand_id
1 'polypeptide(L)'
;MESIKSATEWDEALSRLLSFLAALHIGGVEHRVRIAVDIVDEARRKHAENPTVAPVEHTMNITLDRLDAWFGRAFANIDVPVAKRVATGVVGIRVTDAVSRWPTAVLDDGPVPDELKATLARVSFRTGPDLAVSSMTPRPMDFGAMETIAQETWHRFAWAPLLRAAVLWTAIFFAALYAYDQFFAS
;
A
#
# COMPACT_ATOMS: atom_id res chain seq x y z
N MET A 1 24.24 18.79 14.41
CA MET A 1 23.55 18.25 13.21
C MET A 1 23.08 16.81 13.43
N GLU A 2 23.96 15.94 13.93
CA GLU A 2 23.66 14.51 14.19
C GLU A 2 22.54 14.28 15.23
N SER A 3 22.54 15.04 16.34
CA SER A 3 21.48 14.99 17.36
C SER A 3 20.08 15.40 16.83
N ILE A 4 20.01 16.35 15.87
CA ILE A 4 18.73 16.77 15.26
C ILE A 4 18.21 15.71 14.29
N LYS A 5 19.11 15.05 13.54
CA LYS A 5 18.74 13.93 12.66
C LYS A 5 18.19 12.76 13.48
N SER A 6 18.89 12.38 14.54
CA SER A 6 18.44 11.32 15.44
C SER A 6 17.09 11.62 16.09
N ALA A 7 16.86 12.86 16.57
CA ALA A 7 15.56 13.25 17.11
C ALA A 7 14.44 13.12 16.07
N THR A 8 14.70 13.56 14.84
CA THR A 8 13.74 13.49 13.73
C THR A 8 13.39 12.04 13.36
N GLU A 9 14.39 11.14 13.35
CA GLU A 9 14.19 9.71 13.07
C GLU A 9 13.34 9.02 14.14
N TRP A 10 13.50 9.39 15.41
CA TRP A 10 12.68 8.88 16.50
C TRP A 10 11.25 9.42 16.46
N ASP A 11 11.06 10.70 16.10
CA ASP A 11 9.74 11.28 15.90
C ASP A 11 9.00 10.61 14.74
N GLU A 12 9.70 10.32 13.65
CA GLU A 12 9.17 9.58 12.51
C GLU A 12 8.79 8.14 12.88
N ALA A 13 9.63 7.46 13.67
CA ALA A 13 9.35 6.11 14.17
C ALA A 13 8.10 6.09 15.08
N LEU A 14 7.97 7.05 15.99
CA LEU A 14 6.80 7.19 16.86
C LEU A 14 5.54 7.48 16.04
N SER A 15 5.60 8.40 15.08
CA SER A 15 4.47 8.75 14.22
C SER A 15 3.97 7.56 13.40
N ARG A 16 4.89 6.79 12.80
CA ARG A 16 4.56 5.56 12.07
C ARG A 16 3.95 4.50 12.99
N LEU A 17 4.50 4.32 14.18
CA LEU A 17 3.99 3.38 15.16
C LEU A 17 2.56 3.72 15.59
N LEU A 18 2.30 4.98 15.93
CA LEU A 18 0.96 5.43 16.29
C LEU A 18 -0.04 5.23 15.15
N SER A 19 0.37 5.54 13.92
CA SER A 19 -0.46 5.34 12.72
C SER A 19 -0.75 3.87 12.48
N PHE A 20 0.24 3.00 12.66
CA PHE A 20 0.09 1.55 12.53
C PHE A 20 -0.87 0.99 13.59
N LEU A 21 -0.68 1.30 14.87
CA LEU A 21 -1.57 0.87 15.96
C LEU A 21 -3.00 1.38 15.77
N ALA A 22 -3.16 2.62 15.27
CA ALA A 22 -4.46 3.19 14.96
C ALA A 22 -5.15 2.44 13.80
N ALA A 23 -4.41 2.09 12.75
CA ALA A 23 -4.93 1.32 11.62
C ALA A 23 -5.41 -0.08 12.03
N LEU A 24 -4.76 -0.69 13.02
CA LEU A 24 -5.20 -1.97 13.62
C LEU A 24 -6.42 -1.82 14.55
N HIS A 25 -6.88 -0.59 14.80
CA HIS A 25 -7.94 -0.27 15.76
C HIS A 25 -7.68 -0.86 17.16
N ILE A 26 -6.42 -1.00 17.55
CA ILE A 26 -6.07 -1.52 18.87
C ILE A 26 -6.28 -0.43 19.91
N GLY A 27 -7.04 -0.73 20.96
CA GLY A 27 -7.17 0.11 22.15
C GLY A 27 -7.88 1.46 21.96
N GLY A 28 -8.05 2.18 23.08
CA GLY A 28 -8.36 3.61 23.05
C GLY A 28 -7.13 4.46 22.67
N VAL A 29 -7.34 5.76 22.40
CA VAL A 29 -6.24 6.70 22.07
C VAL A 29 -5.18 6.71 23.17
N GLU A 30 -5.59 6.84 24.43
CA GLU A 30 -4.69 6.85 25.59
C GLU A 30 -3.86 5.56 25.67
N HIS A 31 -4.51 4.41 25.52
CA HIS A 31 -3.84 3.11 25.59
C HIS A 31 -2.81 2.94 24.46
N ARG A 32 -3.13 3.37 23.23
CA ARG A 32 -2.18 3.36 22.10
C ARG A 32 -0.96 4.22 22.37
N VAL A 33 -1.15 5.42 22.94
CA VAL A 33 -0.03 6.31 23.25
C VAL A 33 0.88 5.67 24.29
N ARG A 34 0.31 5.09 25.35
CA ARG A 34 1.07 4.37 26.39
C ARG A 34 1.91 3.24 25.78
N ILE A 35 1.28 2.34 25.03
CA ILE A 35 1.97 1.22 24.37
C ILE A 35 3.06 1.74 23.41
N ALA A 36 2.78 2.80 22.65
CA ALA A 36 3.75 3.35 21.71
C ALA A 36 4.99 3.90 22.42
N VAL A 37 4.83 4.58 23.56
CA VAL A 37 5.95 5.06 24.38
C VAL A 37 6.76 3.87 24.92
N ASP A 38 6.10 2.85 25.47
CA ASP A 38 6.76 1.66 26.01
C ASP A 38 7.59 0.92 24.94
N ILE A 39 7.06 0.83 23.72
CA ILE A 39 7.74 0.22 22.55
C ILE A 39 8.92 1.08 22.11
N VAL A 40 8.76 2.41 22.04
CA VAL A 40 9.86 3.32 21.66
C VAL A 40 11.00 3.27 22.68
N ASP A 41 10.68 3.19 23.97
CA ASP A 41 11.72 3.08 25.01
C ASP A 41 12.44 1.73 24.96
N GLU A 42 11.75 0.63 24.62
CA GLU A 42 12.41 -0.63 24.31
C GLU A 42 13.28 -0.54 23.05
N ALA A 43 12.77 0.07 21.99
CA ALA A 43 13.48 0.26 20.74
C ALA A 43 14.76 1.08 20.94
N ARG A 44 14.74 2.12 21.78
CA ARG A 44 15.93 2.90 22.13
C ARG A 44 17.00 2.06 22.82
N ARG A 45 16.60 1.18 23.74
CA ARG A 45 17.54 0.25 24.39
C ARG A 45 18.17 -0.70 23.37
N LYS A 46 17.37 -1.31 22.49
CA LYS A 46 17.90 -2.21 21.43
C LYS A 46 18.74 -1.47 20.39
N HIS A 47 18.41 -0.22 20.07
CA HIS A 47 19.19 0.61 19.16
C HIS A 47 20.53 1.02 19.77
N ALA A 48 20.63 1.20 21.09
CA ALA A 48 21.91 1.42 21.75
C ALA A 48 22.86 0.20 21.64
N GLU A 49 22.30 -1.01 21.59
CA GLU A 49 23.05 -2.26 21.38
C GLU A 49 23.40 -2.48 19.89
N ASN A 50 22.51 -2.12 18.98
CA ASN A 50 22.73 -2.19 17.54
C ASN A 50 22.28 -0.89 16.81
N PRO A 51 23.17 0.11 16.72
CA PRO A 51 22.84 1.41 16.13
C PRO A 51 22.66 1.40 14.60
N THR A 52 22.99 0.29 13.94
CA THR A 52 22.92 0.19 12.46
C THR A 52 21.50 0.01 11.95
N VAL A 53 20.60 -0.49 12.79
CA VAL A 53 19.19 -0.73 12.46
C VAL A 53 18.41 0.55 12.71
N ALA A 54 17.60 0.96 11.74
CA ALA A 54 16.84 2.21 11.81
C ALA A 54 15.82 2.20 12.97
N PRO A 55 15.56 3.34 13.64
CA PRO A 55 14.57 3.44 14.72
C PRO A 55 13.18 2.89 14.36
N VAL A 56 12.71 3.15 13.13
CA VAL A 56 11.43 2.65 12.61
C VAL A 56 11.42 1.12 12.55
N GLU A 57 12.54 0.51 12.14
CA GLU A 57 12.64 -0.94 12.03
C GLU A 57 12.61 -1.60 13.42
N HIS A 58 13.34 -1.04 14.39
CA HIS A 58 13.28 -1.49 15.79
C HIS A 58 11.86 -1.42 16.34
N THR A 59 11.17 -0.28 16.20
CA THR A 59 9.80 -0.14 16.74
C THR A 59 8.82 -1.10 16.07
N MET A 60 8.90 -1.27 14.74
CA MET A 60 8.01 -2.18 14.02
C MET A 60 8.26 -3.65 14.42
N ASN A 61 9.51 -4.10 14.48
CA ASN A 61 9.83 -5.47 14.87
C ASN A 61 9.35 -5.78 16.29
N ILE A 62 9.62 -4.90 17.26
CA ILE A 62 9.13 -5.05 18.64
C ILE A 62 7.60 -5.10 18.67
N THR A 63 6.92 -4.26 17.88
CA THR A 63 5.45 -4.23 17.83
C THR A 63 4.88 -5.55 17.32
N LEU A 64 5.45 -6.10 16.23
CA LEU A 64 5.02 -7.37 15.66
C LEU A 64 5.25 -8.54 16.61
N ASP A 65 6.40 -8.57 17.29
CA ASP A 65 6.70 -9.58 18.31
C ASP A 65 5.72 -9.52 19.49
N ARG A 66 5.42 -8.31 19.98
CA ARG A 66 4.44 -8.10 21.07
C ARG A 66 3.03 -8.50 20.65
N LEU A 67 2.63 -8.19 19.41
CA LEU A 67 1.35 -8.62 18.85
C LEU A 67 1.26 -10.14 18.79
N ASP A 68 2.27 -10.81 18.24
CA ASP A 68 2.27 -12.27 18.15
C ASP A 68 2.23 -12.93 19.53
N ALA A 69 3.05 -12.45 20.47
CA ALA A 69 3.09 -12.94 21.84
C ALA A 69 1.75 -12.73 22.56
N TRP A 70 1.15 -11.55 22.43
CA TRP A 70 -0.14 -11.25 23.06
C TRP A 70 -1.27 -12.11 22.49
N PHE A 71 -1.38 -12.21 21.16
CA PHE A 71 -2.37 -13.08 20.53
C PHE A 71 -2.11 -14.55 20.82
N GLY A 72 -0.85 -14.96 21.01
CA GLY A 72 -0.51 -16.31 21.45
C GLY A 72 -1.14 -16.64 22.81
N ARG A 73 -1.10 -15.70 23.75
CA ARG A 73 -1.79 -15.83 25.05
C ARG A 73 -3.31 -15.78 24.91
N ALA A 74 -3.82 -14.88 24.06
CA ALA A 74 -5.27 -14.73 23.85
C ALA A 74 -5.90 -15.98 23.20
N PHE A 75 -5.16 -16.65 22.32
CA PHE A 75 -5.56 -17.86 21.60
C PHE A 75 -5.00 -19.15 22.19
N ALA A 76 -4.52 -19.16 23.44
CA ALA A 76 -3.89 -20.34 24.03
C ALA A 76 -4.76 -21.62 23.97
N ASN A 77 -6.09 -21.49 23.86
CA ASN A 77 -7.05 -22.58 23.78
C ASN A 77 -7.60 -22.82 22.37
N ILE A 78 -7.03 -22.19 21.35
CA ILE A 78 -7.47 -22.28 19.95
C ILE A 78 -6.25 -22.57 19.08
N ASP A 79 -6.35 -23.56 18.20
CA ASP A 79 -5.30 -23.83 17.23
C ASP A 79 -5.36 -22.79 16.09
N VAL A 80 -4.48 -21.79 16.18
CA VAL A 80 -4.29 -20.78 15.14
C VAL A 80 -2.84 -20.86 14.65
N PRO A 81 -2.59 -21.10 13.35
CA PRO A 81 -1.24 -21.13 12.81
C PRO A 81 -0.48 -19.84 13.12
N VAL A 82 0.77 -19.95 13.59
CA VAL A 82 1.62 -18.80 13.98
C VAL A 82 1.64 -17.72 12.89
N ALA A 83 1.85 -18.12 11.63
CA ALA A 83 1.91 -17.21 10.50
C ALA A 83 0.61 -16.41 10.25
N LYS A 84 -0.55 -16.91 10.71
CA LYS A 84 -1.85 -16.25 10.55
C LYS A 84 -2.31 -15.56 11.85
N ARG A 85 -1.61 -15.76 12.97
CA ARG A 85 -2.07 -15.41 14.32
C ARG A 85 -2.43 -13.93 14.48
N VAL A 86 -1.53 -13.03 14.07
CA VAL A 86 -1.76 -11.57 14.19
C VAL A 86 -2.94 -11.13 13.33
N ALA A 87 -3.02 -11.59 12.07
CA ALA A 87 -4.12 -11.25 11.15
C ALA A 87 -5.46 -11.75 11.69
N THR A 88 -5.51 -13.01 12.12
CA THR A 88 -6.66 -13.63 12.79
C THR A 88 -7.07 -12.85 14.04
N GLY A 89 -6.10 -12.44 14.84
CA GLY A 89 -6.25 -11.61 16.03
C GLY A 89 -6.94 -10.28 15.77
N VAL A 90 -6.42 -9.50 14.83
CA VAL A 90 -6.94 -8.18 14.46
C VAL A 90 -8.37 -8.29 13.93
N VAL A 91 -8.65 -9.29 13.08
CA VAL A 91 -10.02 -9.56 12.60
C VAL A 91 -10.94 -9.91 13.77
N GLY A 92 -10.49 -10.80 14.67
CA GLY A 92 -11.25 -11.21 15.85
C GLY A 92 -11.66 -10.03 16.72
N ILE A 93 -10.70 -9.16 17.06
CA ILE A 93 -10.93 -7.94 17.83
C ILE A 93 -12.02 -7.07 17.20
N ARG A 94 -11.98 -6.91 15.88
CA ARG A 94 -12.92 -6.05 15.14
C ARG A 94 -14.31 -6.66 15.03
N VAL A 95 -14.40 -7.97 14.81
CA VAL A 95 -15.69 -8.68 14.72
C VAL A 95 -16.40 -8.70 16.06
N THR A 96 -15.66 -8.83 17.17
CA THR A 96 -16.24 -8.90 18.51
C THR A 96 -16.38 -7.55 19.20
N ASP A 97 -15.95 -6.47 18.56
CA ASP A 97 -15.81 -5.14 19.16
C ASP A 97 -15.09 -5.16 20.52
N ALA A 98 -14.00 -5.92 20.61
CA ALA A 98 -13.34 -6.20 21.88
C ALA A 98 -12.78 -4.94 22.55
N VAL A 99 -12.40 -3.93 21.76
CA VAL A 99 -11.81 -2.68 22.28
C VAL A 99 -12.84 -1.82 23.01
N SER A 100 -14.12 -1.88 22.64
CA SER A 100 -15.17 -1.15 23.37
C SER A 100 -15.37 -1.71 24.78
N ARG A 101 -15.24 -3.03 24.94
CA ARG A 101 -15.48 -3.72 26.21
C ARG A 101 -14.22 -3.86 27.07
N TRP A 102 -13.06 -4.00 26.44
CA TRP A 102 -11.76 -4.14 27.09
C TRP A 102 -10.72 -3.19 26.45
N PRO A 103 -10.86 -1.87 26.64
CA PRO A 103 -10.11 -0.85 25.90
C PRO A 103 -8.60 -0.86 26.16
N THR A 104 -8.17 -1.48 27.26
CA THR A 104 -6.77 -1.53 27.70
C THR A 104 -6.20 -2.93 27.73
N ALA A 105 -6.93 -3.97 27.30
CA ALA A 105 -6.47 -5.36 27.46
C ALA A 105 -5.55 -5.83 26.33
N VAL A 106 -5.72 -5.27 25.13
CA VAL A 106 -4.96 -5.67 23.93
C VAL A 106 -3.55 -5.11 24.01
N LEU A 107 -2.52 -5.95 23.88
CA LEU A 107 -1.10 -5.58 24.08
C LEU A 107 -0.73 -5.18 25.52
N ASP A 108 -1.59 -5.44 26.50
CA ASP A 108 -1.22 -5.32 27.91
C ASP A 108 -0.34 -6.51 28.35
N ASP A 109 0.63 -6.23 29.21
CA ASP A 109 1.53 -7.25 29.74
C ASP A 109 0.86 -8.16 30.79
N GLY A 110 -0.29 -7.74 31.31
CA GLY A 110 -1.10 -8.51 32.24
C GLY A 110 -1.75 -9.76 31.65
N PRO A 111 -2.43 -10.56 32.50
CA PRO A 111 -3.20 -11.71 32.04
C PRO A 111 -4.36 -11.26 31.14
N VAL A 112 -4.50 -11.92 29.99
CA VAL A 112 -5.65 -11.68 29.10
C VAL A 112 -6.93 -12.12 29.82
N PRO A 113 -7.97 -11.26 29.93
CA PRO A 113 -9.22 -11.61 30.59
C PRO A 113 -9.86 -12.86 29.97
N ASP A 114 -10.33 -13.80 30.80
CA ASP A 114 -10.86 -15.07 30.30
C ASP A 114 -12.12 -14.87 29.43
N GLU A 115 -12.93 -13.87 29.73
CA GLU A 115 -14.08 -13.52 28.91
C GLU A 115 -13.68 -12.99 27.53
N LEU A 116 -12.55 -12.25 27.44
CA LEU A 116 -12.00 -11.81 26.16
C LEU A 116 -11.51 -13.02 25.36
N LYS A 117 -10.79 -13.97 25.99
CA LYS A 117 -10.37 -15.22 25.34
C LYS A 117 -11.58 -16.00 24.81
N ALA A 118 -12.61 -16.18 25.63
CA ALA A 118 -13.83 -16.88 25.24
C ALA A 118 -14.60 -16.15 24.11
N THR A 119 -14.54 -14.82 24.10
CA THR A 119 -15.16 -14.00 23.05
C THR A 119 -14.42 -14.14 21.72
N LEU A 120 -13.09 -14.05 21.75
CA LEU A 120 -12.24 -14.29 20.59
C LEU A 120 -12.37 -15.74 20.07
N ALA A 121 -12.57 -16.72 20.96
CA ALA A 121 -12.79 -18.11 20.60
C ALA A 121 -14.13 -18.38 19.90
N ARG A 122 -15.14 -17.55 20.13
CA ARG A 122 -16.44 -17.64 19.46
C ARG A 122 -16.40 -17.13 18.02
N VAL A 123 -15.38 -16.34 17.66
CA VAL A 123 -15.13 -16.02 16.26
C VAL A 123 -14.67 -17.32 15.61
N SER A 124 -15.59 -17.98 14.92
CA SER A 124 -15.29 -19.19 14.14
C SER A 124 -14.29 -18.79 13.06
N PHE A 125 -13.01 -19.01 13.33
CA PHE A 125 -11.94 -18.93 12.35
C PHE A 125 -12.00 -20.18 11.47
N ARG A 126 -13.15 -20.43 10.84
CA ARG A 126 -13.18 -21.24 9.64
C ARG A 126 -12.40 -20.45 8.61
N THR A 127 -11.11 -20.75 8.55
CA THR A 127 -10.18 -20.36 7.50
C THR A 127 -10.96 -20.24 6.21
N GLY A 128 -11.12 -18.99 5.74
CA GLY A 128 -11.40 -18.77 4.33
C GLY A 128 -10.36 -19.53 3.51
N PRO A 129 -10.70 -19.93 2.27
CA PRO A 129 -9.80 -20.71 1.42
C PRO A 129 -8.41 -20.09 1.45
N ASP A 130 -7.37 -20.93 1.49
CA ASP A 130 -5.99 -20.45 1.45
C ASP A 130 -5.89 -19.39 0.37
N LEU A 131 -5.42 -18.20 0.75
CA LEU A 131 -5.17 -17.10 -0.15
C LEU A 131 -3.98 -17.50 -1.02
N ALA A 132 -4.22 -18.37 -1.99
CA ALA A 132 -3.31 -18.59 -3.08
C ALA A 132 -3.12 -17.23 -3.74
N VAL A 133 -1.86 -16.81 -3.90
CA VAL A 133 -1.53 -15.63 -4.69
C VAL A 133 -2.15 -15.85 -6.05
N SER A 134 -3.23 -15.13 -6.34
CA SER A 134 -3.83 -15.09 -7.66
C SER A 134 -2.81 -14.40 -8.55
N SER A 135 -1.99 -15.21 -9.22
CA SER A 135 -1.13 -14.74 -10.30
C SER A 135 -2.05 -14.30 -11.43
N MET A 136 -2.41 -13.02 -11.43
CA MET A 136 -3.00 -12.38 -12.58
C MET A 136 -1.88 -12.15 -13.59
N THR A 137 -1.53 -13.17 -14.37
CA THR A 137 -0.84 -12.94 -15.64
C THR A 137 -1.70 -11.99 -16.48
N PRO A 138 -1.18 -10.82 -16.91
CA PRO A 138 -1.92 -9.90 -17.76
C PRO A 138 -2.40 -10.66 -19.01
N ARG A 139 -3.72 -10.83 -19.14
CA ARG A 139 -4.29 -11.28 -20.41
C ARG A 139 -4.19 -10.11 -21.39
N PRO A 140 -3.78 -10.33 -22.64
CA PRO A 140 -3.89 -9.30 -23.66
C PRO A 140 -5.34 -8.82 -23.69
N MET A 141 -5.54 -7.50 -23.66
CA MET A 141 -6.87 -6.91 -23.76
C MET A 141 -7.46 -7.31 -25.11
N ASP A 142 -8.51 -8.14 -25.08
CA ASP A 142 -9.30 -8.48 -26.26
C ASP A 142 -10.24 -7.32 -26.56
N PHE A 143 -9.87 -6.49 -27.52
CA PHE A 143 -10.64 -5.31 -27.92
C PHE A 143 -11.71 -5.61 -28.98
N GLY A 144 -11.92 -6.88 -29.33
CA GLY A 144 -12.96 -7.29 -30.28
C GLY A 144 -13.00 -6.42 -31.55
N ALA A 145 -14.21 -6.05 -31.99
CA ALA A 145 -14.47 -5.33 -33.24
C ALA A 145 -13.77 -3.96 -33.39
N MET A 146 -13.21 -3.39 -32.31
CA MET A 146 -12.47 -2.13 -32.39
C MET A 146 -11.12 -2.26 -33.09
N GLU A 147 -10.48 -3.44 -33.05
CA GLU A 147 -9.22 -3.69 -33.75
C GLU A 147 -9.42 -3.73 -35.27
N THR A 148 -10.54 -4.29 -35.74
CA THR A 148 -10.90 -4.35 -37.16
C THR A 148 -11.16 -2.97 -37.76
N ILE A 149 -11.81 -2.08 -37.00
CA ILE A 149 -12.11 -0.70 -37.44
C ILE A 149 -10.82 0.13 -37.54
N ALA A 150 -9.85 -0.12 -36.64
CA ALA A 150 -8.55 0.54 -36.66
C ALA A 150 -7.71 0.11 -37.87
N GLN A 151 -7.74 -1.17 -38.27
CA GLN A 151 -7.04 -1.64 -39.47
C GLN A 151 -7.67 -1.17 -40.79
N GLU A 152 -9.01 -1.19 -40.91
CA GLU A 152 -9.68 -0.79 -42.16
C GLU A 152 -9.49 0.70 -42.50
N THR A 153 -9.33 1.55 -41.49
CA THR A 153 -9.13 2.99 -41.71
C THR A 153 -7.72 3.29 -42.24
N TRP A 154 -6.71 2.50 -41.86
CA TRP A 154 -5.31 2.74 -42.26
C TRP A 154 -5.06 2.48 -43.74
N HIS A 155 -5.76 1.52 -44.36
CA HIS A 155 -5.65 1.24 -45.80
C HIS A 155 -6.44 2.20 -46.71
N ARG A 156 -7.28 3.07 -46.13
CA ARG A 156 -8.02 4.10 -46.88
C ARG A 156 -7.39 5.49 -46.84
N PHE A 157 -6.22 5.66 -46.23
CA PHE A 157 -5.43 6.87 -46.41
C PHE A 157 -4.83 6.87 -47.82
N ALA A 158 -5.65 7.22 -48.82
CA ALA A 158 -5.19 7.41 -50.18
C ALA A 158 -4.23 8.60 -50.19
N TRP A 159 -2.93 8.37 -50.30
CA TRP A 159 -1.90 9.42 -50.41
C TRP A 159 -1.90 10.11 -51.78
N ALA A 160 -2.53 9.50 -52.77
CA ALA A 160 -2.60 10.00 -54.14
C ALA A 160 -3.26 11.39 -54.30
N PRO A 161 -4.36 11.75 -53.62
CA PRO A 161 -4.95 13.09 -53.69
C PRO A 161 -4.04 14.15 -53.05
N LEU A 162 -3.39 13.82 -51.92
CA LEU A 162 -2.47 14.73 -51.23
C LEU A 162 -1.24 15.03 -52.10
N LEU A 163 -0.67 14.01 -52.74
CA LEU A 163 0.46 14.18 -53.67
C LEU A 163 0.06 14.99 -54.90
N ARG A 164 -1.12 14.75 -55.48
CA ARG A 164 -1.62 15.56 -56.60
C ARG A 164 -1.82 17.02 -56.22
N ALA A 165 -2.39 17.27 -55.04
CA ALA A 165 -2.57 18.63 -54.52
C ALA A 165 -1.22 19.33 -54.31
N ALA A 166 -0.24 18.63 -53.73
CA ALA A 166 1.10 19.18 -53.51
C ALA A 166 1.76 19.58 -54.84
N VAL A 167 1.75 18.69 -55.85
CA VAL A 167 2.33 18.99 -57.18
C VAL A 167 1.64 20.17 -57.85
N LEU A 168 0.31 20.24 -57.77
CA LEU A 168 -0.46 21.34 -58.35
C LEU A 168 -0.08 22.69 -57.71
N TRP A 169 -0.02 22.74 -56.37
CA TRP A 169 0.37 23.95 -55.65
C TRP A 169 1.81 24.36 -55.91
N THR A 170 2.74 23.40 -56.01
CA THR A 170 4.12 23.68 -56.39
C THR A 170 4.22 24.27 -57.80
N ALA A 171 3.49 23.72 -58.76
CA ALA A 171 3.48 24.24 -60.13
C ALA A 171 2.92 25.67 -60.20
N ILE A 172 1.82 25.95 -59.49
CA ILE A 172 1.23 27.28 -59.40
C ILE A 172 2.22 28.27 -58.78
N PHE A 173 2.90 27.87 -57.70
CA PHE A 173 3.88 28.72 -57.02
C PHE A 173 5.04 29.12 -57.94
N PHE A 174 5.61 28.17 -58.68
CA PHE A 174 6.70 28.46 -59.63
C PHE A 174 6.23 29.29 -60.84
N ALA A 175 5.02 29.05 -61.34
CA ALA A 175 4.45 29.89 -62.40
C ALA A 175 4.24 31.33 -61.93
N ALA A 176 3.79 31.52 -60.69
CA ALA A 176 3.64 32.85 -60.08
C ALA A 176 4.99 33.54 -59.87
N LEU A 177 6.02 32.81 -59.41
CA LEU A 177 7.38 33.35 -59.30
C LEU A 177 7.95 33.76 -60.67
N TYR A 178 7.79 32.91 -61.69
CA TYR A 178 8.24 33.22 -63.04
C TYR A 178 7.54 34.46 -63.61
N ALA A 179 6.23 34.58 -63.40
CA ALA A 179 5.48 35.77 -63.79
C ALA A 179 5.92 37.01 -63.02
N TYR A 180 6.20 36.89 -61.72
CA TYR A 180 6.73 37.98 -60.91
C TYR A 180 8.08 38.47 -61.44
N ASP A 181 9.02 37.57 -61.73
CA ASP A 181 10.33 37.93 -62.28
C ASP A 181 10.21 38.64 -63.63
N GLN A 182 9.28 38.23 -64.50
CA GLN A 182 9.04 38.86 -65.81
C GLN A 182 8.45 40.27 -65.70
N PHE A 183 7.60 40.55 -64.70
CA PHE A 183 6.90 41.84 -64.58
C PHE A 183 7.56 42.85 -63.64
N PHE A 184 8.33 42.38 -62.66
CA PHE A 184 8.92 43.24 -61.61
C PHE A 184 10.45 43.19 -61.53
N ALA A 185 11.11 42.23 -62.19
CA ALA A 185 12.58 42.12 -62.20
C ALA A 185 13.22 42.42 -63.59
N SER A 186 12.45 42.94 -64.55
CA SER A 186 12.93 43.63 -65.76
C SER A 186 12.67 45.13 -65.65
#